data_AF-A0A5J4TRR2-F1
#
_entry.id   AF-A0A5J4TRR2-F1
#
_cell.length_a   1.000
_cell.length_b   1.000
_cell.length_c   1.000
_cell.angle_alpha   90.00
_cell.angle_beta   90.00
_cell.angle_gamma   90.00
#
_symmetry.space_group_name_H-M   'P 1'
#
loop_
_entity.id
_entity.type
_entity.pdbx_description
1 polymer ?
#
loop_
_entity_poly.entity_id
_entity_poly.type
_entity_poly.pdbx_seq_one_letter_code
_entity_poly.pdbx_strand_id
1 'polypeptide(L)'
;MFEDCTPSNEKNVYFEFRVNNQFEFSGYITSGTIEQDPGEDLEEGTEGCIWNVNQTGDGINSKKTIRSVLAGICDDPEGYQITLLNNIHYESITINKTENFPVLIKGGAKDEEETKIHTVWGVNTSVARTITLLQGDLTIQNIQFIFFENTNEIQDEQDENIWPWNAIIYAYDQSLTYRILSLESCIFKGLGSDKFVNKMIYAHQMNKLNITKCSFQDAYINDSYAVYFQSGHNNSEIIVENSTFENINVTNYGRGALYINLESGYQTGCIYGDFWYGGTFNFSNNEFLNNSRHQSGNGANDAYLQWVEYPQDW
;
A
#
# COMPACT_ATOMS: atom_id res chain seq x y z
N MET A 1 -8.21 -18.85 -29.68
CA MET A 1 -9.18 -19.97 -29.86
C MET A 1 -10.65 -19.50 -29.87
N PHE A 2 -10.96 -18.27 -29.46
CA PHE A 2 -12.30 -17.66 -29.65
C PHE A 2 -12.14 -16.20 -30.12
N GLU A 3 -11.53 -16.00 -31.29
CA GLU A 3 -11.46 -14.67 -31.90
C GLU A 3 -12.81 -14.35 -32.57
N ASP A 4 -13.26 -13.09 -32.47
CA ASP A 4 -14.48 -12.53 -33.08
C ASP A 4 -15.83 -13.14 -32.65
N CYS A 5 -15.94 -13.59 -31.41
CA CYS A 5 -17.23 -13.99 -30.84
C CYS A 5 -17.95 -12.78 -30.21
N THR A 6 -19.21 -12.53 -30.59
CA THR A 6 -20.07 -11.51 -29.98
C THR A 6 -21.03 -12.17 -28.97
N PRO A 7 -20.84 -11.99 -27.65
CA PRO A 7 -21.63 -12.69 -26.65
C PRO A 7 -23.01 -12.05 -26.41
N SER A 8 -23.94 -12.84 -25.86
CA SER A 8 -25.30 -12.39 -25.50
C SER A 8 -25.48 -12.01 -24.02
N ASN A 9 -24.44 -12.17 -23.19
CA ASN A 9 -24.40 -11.84 -21.76
C ASN A 9 -22.94 -11.71 -21.26
N GLU A 10 -22.69 -11.07 -20.11
CA GLU A 10 -21.34 -10.63 -19.66
C GLU A 10 -20.36 -11.74 -19.21
N LYS A 11 -20.82 -13.00 -19.05
CA LYS A 11 -19.99 -14.14 -18.59
C LYS A 11 -19.89 -15.19 -19.71
N ASN A 12 -18.79 -15.15 -20.49
CA ASN A 12 -18.80 -15.72 -21.85
C ASN A 12 -18.37 -17.19 -21.92
N VAL A 13 -17.38 -17.62 -21.14
CA VAL A 13 -16.93 -19.03 -21.12
C VAL A 13 -16.54 -19.42 -19.71
N TYR A 14 -17.29 -20.34 -19.11
CA TYR A 14 -16.89 -21.01 -17.86
C TYR A 14 -15.82 -22.05 -18.18
N PHE A 15 -14.71 -22.02 -17.46
CA PHE A 15 -13.71 -23.08 -17.51
C PHE A 15 -13.51 -23.68 -16.12
N GLU A 16 -13.25 -24.98 -16.09
CA GLU A 16 -13.01 -25.74 -14.87
C GLU A 16 -11.78 -26.61 -15.09
N PHE A 17 -10.80 -26.47 -14.20
CA PHE A 17 -9.60 -27.28 -14.23
C PHE A 17 -9.68 -28.39 -13.17
N ARG A 18 -9.41 -29.62 -13.60
CA ARG A 18 -9.37 -30.80 -12.74
C ARG A 18 -8.11 -31.60 -12.96
N VAL A 19 -7.47 -32.00 -11.87
CA VAL A 19 -6.36 -32.96 -11.88
C VAL A 19 -6.85 -34.26 -11.23
N ASN A 20 -6.71 -35.38 -11.92
CA ASN A 20 -7.20 -36.69 -11.45
C ASN A 20 -8.68 -36.68 -11.01
N ASN A 21 -9.54 -35.98 -11.76
CA ASN A 21 -10.95 -35.73 -11.45
C ASN A 21 -11.23 -34.92 -10.17
N GLN A 22 -10.22 -34.47 -9.44
CA GLN A 22 -10.37 -33.55 -8.32
C GLN A 22 -10.44 -32.11 -8.84
N PHE A 23 -11.38 -31.34 -8.30
CA PHE A 23 -11.50 -29.91 -8.61
C PHE A 23 -10.28 -29.18 -8.07
N GLU A 24 -9.67 -28.36 -8.92
CA GLU A 24 -8.58 -27.47 -8.55
C GLU A 24 -9.12 -26.03 -8.45
N PHE A 25 -9.62 -25.50 -9.55
CA PHE A 25 -10.27 -24.19 -9.61
C PHE A 25 -11.14 -24.06 -10.87
N SER A 26 -11.97 -23.03 -10.89
CA SER A 26 -12.75 -22.63 -12.06
C SER A 26 -12.84 -21.11 -12.17
N GLY A 27 -13.20 -20.63 -13.35
CA GLY A 27 -13.32 -19.21 -13.65
C GLY A 27 -14.15 -18.92 -14.88
N TYR A 28 -14.28 -17.64 -15.20
CA TYR A 28 -14.95 -17.16 -16.40
C TYR A 28 -13.97 -16.37 -17.26
N ILE A 29 -13.97 -16.62 -18.56
CA ILE A 29 -13.30 -15.77 -19.55
C ILE A 29 -14.32 -14.72 -19.99
N THR A 30 -14.01 -13.44 -19.83
CA THR A 30 -14.86 -12.33 -20.30
C THR A 30 -14.21 -11.67 -21.52
N SER A 31 -15.02 -11.26 -22.49
CA SER A 31 -14.53 -10.56 -23.69
C SER A 31 -14.78 -9.07 -23.51
N GLY A 32 -13.81 -8.35 -22.96
CA GLY A 32 -13.86 -6.90 -22.81
C GLY A 32 -12.49 -6.35 -22.41
N THR A 33 -11.92 -5.50 -23.27
CA THR A 33 -10.69 -4.68 -23.08
C THR A 33 -9.53 -5.38 -22.38
N ILE A 34 -8.63 -5.95 -23.20
CA ILE A 34 -7.25 -6.37 -22.89
C ILE A 34 -7.02 -6.57 -21.39
N GLU A 35 -7.48 -7.70 -20.86
CA GLU A 35 -6.80 -8.29 -19.71
C GLU A 35 -5.33 -8.42 -20.13
N GLN A 36 -4.42 -7.75 -19.41
CA GLN A 36 -3.01 -8.05 -19.53
C GLN A 36 -2.85 -9.52 -19.18
N ASP A 37 -2.58 -10.31 -20.22
CA ASP A 37 -2.29 -11.72 -20.14
C ASP A 37 -1.23 -11.94 -19.07
N PRO A 38 -1.49 -12.76 -18.03
CA PRO A 38 -0.47 -13.10 -17.03
C PRO A 38 0.71 -13.88 -17.64
N GLY A 39 0.65 -14.22 -18.93
CA GLY A 39 1.70 -14.88 -19.70
C GLY A 39 2.35 -14.06 -20.81
N GLU A 40 2.22 -12.72 -20.87
CA GLU A 40 3.11 -11.94 -21.76
C GLU A 40 4.55 -12.16 -21.27
N ASP A 41 5.31 -12.96 -22.03
CA ASP A 41 6.60 -13.54 -21.68
C ASP A 41 7.43 -12.56 -20.83
N LEU A 42 7.62 -12.93 -19.55
CA LEU A 42 8.60 -12.31 -18.67
C LEU A 42 9.97 -12.57 -19.27
N GLU A 43 10.36 -11.79 -20.28
CA GLU A 43 11.75 -11.76 -20.71
C GLU A 43 12.56 -11.33 -19.49
N GLU A 44 13.31 -12.28 -18.93
CA GLU A 44 14.35 -12.05 -17.95
C GLU A 44 15.31 -11.02 -18.56
N GLY A 45 15.03 -9.74 -18.30
CA GLY A 45 15.86 -8.65 -18.74
C GLY A 45 17.22 -8.78 -18.06
N THR A 46 18.24 -9.05 -18.86
CA THR A 46 19.66 -9.03 -18.47
C THR A 46 20.18 -7.62 -18.20
N GLU A 47 19.35 -6.60 -18.37
CA GLU A 47 19.73 -5.20 -18.23
C GLU A 47 19.17 -4.65 -16.92
N GLY A 48 20.06 -4.49 -15.92
CA GLY A 48 19.95 -3.57 -14.78
C GLY A 48 18.73 -3.63 -13.86
N CYS A 49 18.87 -3.15 -12.63
CA CYS A 49 17.75 -2.94 -11.70
C CYS A 49 17.38 -1.46 -11.53
N ILE A 50 17.98 -0.59 -12.34
CA ILE A 50 17.69 0.85 -12.42
C ILE A 50 16.87 1.11 -13.69
N TRP A 51 15.58 1.40 -13.53
CA TRP A 51 14.66 1.51 -14.66
C TRP A 51 13.64 2.63 -14.53
N ASN A 52 13.29 3.18 -15.69
CA ASN A 52 12.08 3.95 -15.86
C ASN A 52 10.92 3.00 -16.18
N VAL A 53 9.77 3.23 -15.53
CA VAL A 53 8.51 2.54 -15.81
C VAL A 53 7.56 3.52 -16.49
N ASN A 54 7.04 3.10 -17.65
CA ASN A 54 6.10 3.87 -18.45
C ASN A 54 5.02 2.94 -19.02
N GLN A 55 3.81 2.99 -18.47
CA GLN A 55 2.65 2.17 -18.88
C GLN A 55 2.17 2.48 -20.31
N THR A 56 2.51 3.66 -20.84
CA THR A 56 2.22 4.05 -22.23
C THR A 56 3.44 3.95 -23.14
N GLY A 57 4.57 3.45 -22.63
CA GLY A 57 5.83 3.33 -23.36
C GLY A 57 5.86 2.14 -24.33
N ASP A 58 6.90 2.11 -25.16
CA ASP A 58 7.14 1.06 -26.16
C ASP A 58 7.65 -0.27 -25.56
N GLY A 59 8.01 -0.29 -24.27
CA GLY A 59 8.59 -1.46 -23.60
C GLY A 59 10.10 -1.63 -23.84
N ILE A 60 10.70 -0.79 -24.70
CA ILE A 60 12.09 -0.88 -25.13
C ILE A 60 12.97 0.03 -24.28
N ASN A 61 12.61 1.32 -24.19
CA ASN A 61 13.39 2.30 -23.43
C ASN A 61 12.92 2.45 -21.97
N SER A 62 11.85 1.74 -21.63
CA SER A 62 11.19 1.74 -20.32
C SER A 62 10.40 0.46 -20.16
N LYS A 63 10.40 -0.15 -18.98
CA LYS A 63 9.50 -1.28 -18.69
C LYS A 63 8.07 -0.77 -18.53
N LYS A 64 7.09 -1.60 -18.88
CA LYS A 64 5.66 -1.24 -18.72
C LYS A 64 5.18 -1.36 -17.28
N THR A 65 5.81 -2.22 -16.48
CA THR A 65 5.39 -2.51 -15.10
C THR A 65 6.58 -2.51 -14.15
N ILE A 66 6.31 -2.19 -12.88
CA ILE A 66 7.26 -2.34 -11.77
C ILE A 66 7.59 -3.82 -11.59
N ARG A 67 6.60 -4.71 -11.72
CA ARG A 67 6.76 -6.17 -11.62
C ARG A 67 7.81 -6.70 -12.61
N SER A 68 7.80 -6.22 -13.85
CA SER A 68 8.81 -6.59 -14.85
C SER A 68 10.22 -6.17 -14.43
N VAL A 69 10.38 -5.02 -13.76
CA VAL A 69 11.68 -4.59 -13.22
C VAL A 69 12.12 -5.49 -12.06
N LEU A 70 11.19 -5.78 -11.14
CA LEU A 70 11.47 -6.61 -9.96
C LEU A 70 11.75 -8.08 -10.29
N ALA A 71 11.29 -8.57 -11.44
CA ALA A 71 11.61 -9.91 -11.94
C ALA A 71 13.06 -10.04 -12.44
N GLY A 72 13.69 -8.92 -12.83
CA GLY A 72 15.07 -8.89 -13.29
C GLY A 72 16.08 -9.18 -12.18
N ILE A 73 17.25 -9.70 -12.58
CA ILE A 73 18.41 -9.87 -11.70
C ILE A 73 19.00 -8.49 -11.41
N CYS A 74 19.33 -8.23 -10.14
CA CYS A 74 19.97 -6.99 -9.71
C CYS A 74 21.34 -7.32 -9.14
N ASP A 75 22.39 -6.87 -9.82
CA ASP A 75 23.77 -6.95 -9.34
C ASP A 75 24.27 -5.59 -8.82
N ASP A 76 23.40 -4.58 -8.79
CA ASP A 76 23.73 -3.26 -8.26
C ASP A 76 23.73 -3.27 -6.72
N PRO A 77 24.81 -2.83 -6.07
CA PRO A 77 24.85 -2.75 -4.60
C PRO A 77 23.86 -1.73 -4.01
N GLU A 78 23.37 -0.77 -4.79
CA GLU A 78 22.31 0.17 -4.37
C GLU A 78 20.90 -0.43 -4.55
N GLY A 79 20.79 -1.66 -5.06
CA GLY A 79 19.53 -2.35 -5.24
C GLY A 79 18.69 -1.83 -6.43
N TYR A 80 17.39 -2.06 -6.36
CA TYR A 80 16.45 -1.67 -7.41
C TYR A 80 16.12 -0.17 -7.30
N GLN A 81 16.20 0.55 -8.43
CA GLN A 81 15.79 1.95 -8.52
C GLN A 81 14.78 2.15 -9.63
N ILE A 82 13.54 2.42 -9.27
CA ILE A 82 12.40 2.44 -10.18
C ILE A 82 11.82 3.86 -10.22
N THR A 83 11.72 4.46 -11.41
CA THR A 83 11.12 5.79 -11.60
C THR A 83 9.84 5.68 -12.43
N LEU A 84 8.70 6.09 -11.87
CA LEU A 84 7.41 6.07 -12.56
C LEU A 84 7.23 7.34 -13.37
N LEU A 85 7.21 7.24 -14.71
CA LEU A 85 7.16 8.41 -15.58
C LEU A 85 5.74 8.91 -15.89
N ASN A 86 4.72 8.05 -15.76
CA ASN A 86 3.34 8.46 -16.00
C ASN A 86 2.79 9.30 -14.85
N ASN A 87 1.85 10.19 -15.18
CA ASN A 87 1.08 10.95 -14.18
C ASN A 87 0.19 10.04 -13.33
N ILE A 88 -0.33 8.96 -13.92
CA ILE A 88 -1.14 7.95 -13.26
C ILE A 88 -0.54 6.58 -13.57
N HIS A 89 -0.38 5.77 -12.54
CA HIS A 89 0.13 4.41 -12.59
C HIS A 89 -0.86 3.46 -11.89
N TYR A 90 -1.30 2.42 -12.60
CA TYR A 90 -2.15 1.38 -12.03
C TYR A 90 -1.42 0.06 -11.99
N GLU A 91 -1.05 -0.41 -10.80
CA GLU A 91 -0.37 -1.68 -10.64
C GLU A 91 -0.46 -2.18 -9.20
N SER A 92 -0.64 -3.50 -9.03
CA SER A 92 -0.47 -4.18 -7.75
C SER A 92 0.84 -4.96 -7.74
N ILE A 93 1.68 -4.73 -6.73
CA ILE A 93 3.01 -5.33 -6.62
C ILE A 93 3.22 -6.09 -5.32
N THR A 94 4.14 -7.05 -5.37
CA THR A 94 4.66 -7.77 -4.20
C THR A 94 6.16 -7.57 -4.13
N ILE A 95 6.63 -7.01 -3.01
CA ILE A 95 8.05 -6.90 -2.67
C ILE A 95 8.42 -8.09 -1.79
N ASN A 96 9.37 -8.87 -2.30
CA ASN A 96 9.93 -10.04 -1.64
C ASN A 96 11.42 -10.08 -1.98
N LYS A 97 12.20 -9.17 -1.38
CA LYS A 97 13.64 -9.02 -1.62
C LYS A 97 14.38 -9.16 -0.30
N THR A 98 15.60 -9.70 -0.35
CA THR A 98 16.45 -9.81 0.84
C THR A 98 17.03 -8.44 1.21
N GLU A 99 17.59 -8.34 2.41
CA GLU A 99 18.23 -7.11 2.93
C GLU A 99 19.32 -6.53 2.02
N ASN A 100 19.93 -7.36 1.16
CA ASN A 100 21.02 -6.95 0.28
C ASN A 100 20.54 -6.23 -1.00
N PHE A 101 19.24 -6.24 -1.29
CA PHE A 101 18.68 -5.68 -2.51
C PHE A 101 17.53 -4.73 -2.15
N PRO A 102 17.84 -3.54 -1.61
CA PRO A 102 16.82 -2.55 -1.31
C PRO A 102 16.06 -2.16 -2.59
N VAL A 103 14.82 -1.71 -2.42
CA VAL A 103 13.95 -1.30 -3.52
C VAL A 103 13.55 0.16 -3.30
N LEU A 104 13.95 1.03 -4.21
CA LEU A 104 13.50 2.41 -4.29
C LEU A 104 12.48 2.56 -5.43
N ILE A 105 11.29 3.05 -5.13
CA ILE A 105 10.27 3.41 -6.11
C ILE A 105 9.94 4.89 -5.96
N LYS A 106 10.13 5.68 -7.01
CA LYS A 106 9.88 7.13 -6.97
C LYS A 106 8.99 7.62 -8.10
N GLY A 107 8.13 8.59 -7.79
CA GLY A 107 7.36 9.33 -8.79
C GLY A 107 8.27 10.26 -9.59
N GLY A 108 8.20 10.16 -10.91
CA GLY A 108 8.93 10.98 -11.88
C GLY A 108 8.04 11.81 -12.79
N ALA A 109 6.73 11.83 -12.54
CA ALA A 109 5.74 12.59 -13.30
C ALA A 109 6.05 14.10 -13.29
N LYS A 110 5.68 14.75 -14.39
CA LYS A 110 5.79 16.20 -14.56
C LYS A 110 4.51 16.77 -15.16
N ASP A 111 4.21 18.01 -14.83
CA ASP A 111 3.14 18.77 -15.48
C ASP A 111 3.60 19.34 -16.84
N GLU A 112 2.70 20.09 -17.51
CA GLU A 112 2.97 20.72 -18.80
C GLU A 112 4.10 21.76 -18.75
N GLU A 113 4.43 22.28 -17.56
CA GLU A 113 5.50 23.25 -17.33
C GLU A 113 6.83 22.58 -16.94
N GLU A 114 6.93 21.25 -17.05
CA GLU A 114 8.08 20.43 -16.64
C GLU A 114 8.38 20.48 -15.13
N THR A 115 7.43 20.93 -14.32
CA THR A 115 7.53 20.91 -12.87
C THR A 115 7.23 19.51 -12.36
N LYS A 116 8.05 19.02 -11.42
CA LYS A 116 7.83 17.71 -10.79
C LYS A 116 6.53 17.73 -10.01
N ILE A 117 5.69 16.73 -10.26
CA ILE A 117 4.46 16.48 -9.52
C ILE A 117 4.52 15.08 -8.89
N HIS A 118 3.59 14.79 -7.99
CA HIS A 118 3.42 13.44 -7.48
C HIS A 118 2.88 12.55 -8.59
N THR A 119 3.47 11.36 -8.78
CA THR A 119 2.84 10.32 -9.59
C THR A 119 1.67 9.74 -8.80
N VAL A 120 0.48 9.70 -9.40
CA VAL A 120 -0.69 9.05 -8.81
C VAL A 120 -0.54 7.54 -8.98
N TRP A 121 -0.65 6.78 -7.89
CA TRP A 121 -0.58 5.32 -7.92
C TRP A 121 -1.80 4.71 -7.25
N GLY A 122 -2.54 3.89 -7.99
CA GLY A 122 -3.64 3.09 -7.46
C GLY A 122 -3.71 1.70 -8.09
N VAL A 123 -4.85 1.06 -7.88
CA VAL A 123 -5.24 -0.18 -8.58
C VAL A 123 -6.63 0.05 -9.17
N ASN A 124 -6.88 -0.44 -10.38
CA ASN A 124 -8.14 -0.29 -11.11
C ASN A 124 -8.81 -1.66 -11.36
N THR A 125 -8.45 -2.65 -10.56
CA THR A 125 -8.99 -4.01 -10.56
C THR A 125 -9.29 -4.43 -9.13
N SER A 126 -10.08 -5.50 -8.95
CA SER A 126 -10.51 -6.01 -7.63
C SER A 126 -9.39 -6.74 -6.86
N VAL A 127 -8.28 -6.04 -6.65
CA VAL A 127 -7.13 -6.52 -5.89
C VAL A 127 -7.15 -5.97 -4.48
N ALA A 128 -6.67 -6.79 -3.54
CA ALA A 128 -6.69 -6.45 -2.13
C ALA A 128 -5.80 -5.25 -1.80
N ARG A 129 -4.70 -5.07 -2.54
CA ARG A 129 -3.57 -4.23 -2.16
C ARG A 129 -2.91 -3.58 -3.37
N THR A 130 -2.46 -2.34 -3.21
CA THR A 130 -1.54 -1.72 -4.18
C THR A 130 -0.12 -2.27 -4.00
N ILE A 131 0.35 -2.38 -2.75
CA ILE A 131 1.68 -2.90 -2.42
C ILE A 131 1.57 -3.95 -1.31
N THR A 132 2.14 -5.13 -1.56
CA THR A 132 2.40 -6.14 -0.53
C THR A 132 3.89 -6.21 -0.24
N LEU A 133 4.32 -5.88 0.97
CA LEU A 133 5.71 -6.03 1.42
C LEU A 133 5.82 -7.29 2.30
N LEU A 134 6.31 -8.39 1.71
CA LEU A 134 6.52 -9.64 2.44
C LEU A 134 7.82 -9.58 3.25
N GLN A 135 8.91 -9.16 2.59
CA GLN A 135 10.20 -8.86 3.19
C GLN A 135 11.00 -7.89 2.32
N GLY A 136 11.96 -7.20 2.95
CA GLY A 136 12.93 -6.34 2.29
C GLY A 136 12.97 -4.92 2.85
N ASP A 137 13.83 -4.11 2.26
CA ASP A 137 13.92 -2.67 2.49
C ASP A 137 13.28 -1.93 1.31
N LEU A 138 12.10 -1.35 1.54
CA LEU A 138 11.33 -0.64 0.54
C LEU A 138 11.29 0.86 0.87
N THR A 139 11.77 1.68 -0.05
CA THR A 139 11.63 3.13 -0.02
C THR A 139 10.70 3.61 -1.13
N ILE A 140 9.72 4.46 -0.80
CA ILE A 140 8.78 5.06 -1.75
C ILE A 140 8.84 6.58 -1.63
N GLN A 141 8.98 7.27 -2.76
CA GLN A 141 9.12 8.73 -2.79
C GLN A 141 8.20 9.40 -3.81
N ASN A 142 7.66 10.57 -3.47
CA ASN A 142 6.93 11.44 -4.42
C ASN A 142 5.73 10.73 -5.11
N ILE A 143 4.97 9.95 -4.35
CA ILE A 143 3.78 9.23 -4.83
C ILE A 143 2.51 9.73 -4.13
N GLN A 144 1.45 9.93 -4.89
CA GLN A 144 0.10 10.07 -4.36
C GLN A 144 -0.65 8.74 -4.52
N PHE A 145 -0.88 8.04 -3.42
CA PHE A 145 -1.72 6.85 -3.40
C PHE A 145 -3.20 7.21 -3.33
N ILE A 146 -4.01 6.47 -4.11
CA ILE A 146 -5.45 6.66 -4.19
C ILE A 146 -6.20 5.34 -4.02
N PHE A 147 -7.44 5.45 -3.54
CA PHE A 147 -8.47 4.43 -3.75
C PHE A 147 -9.21 4.72 -5.07
N PHE A 148 -9.55 3.66 -5.78
CA PHE A 148 -10.40 3.69 -6.96
C PHE A 148 -11.79 3.17 -6.58
N GLU A 149 -12.83 3.87 -7.04
CA GLU A 149 -14.20 3.42 -6.90
C GLU A 149 -14.73 2.97 -8.27
N ASN A 150 -15.11 1.71 -8.37
CA ASN A 150 -15.81 1.20 -9.54
C ASN A 150 -17.29 1.61 -9.49
N THR A 151 -17.70 2.48 -10.40
CA THR A 151 -19.08 2.97 -10.51
C THR A 151 -19.90 2.24 -11.57
N ASN A 152 -19.30 1.26 -12.27
CA ASN A 152 -19.90 0.56 -13.40
C ASN A 152 -20.53 -0.80 -13.03
N GLU A 153 -20.29 -1.33 -11.83
CA GLU A 153 -20.88 -2.61 -11.40
C GLU A 153 -22.30 -2.40 -10.85
N ILE A 154 -23.25 -3.11 -11.45
CA ILE A 154 -24.63 -3.22 -10.96
C ILE A 154 -24.56 -3.83 -9.56
N GLN A 155 -25.13 -3.15 -8.59
CA GLN A 155 -25.09 -3.50 -7.16
C GLN A 155 -25.62 -4.92 -6.90
N ASP A 156 -24.72 -5.89 -6.82
CA ASP A 156 -24.95 -7.12 -6.06
C ASP A 156 -24.26 -6.95 -4.69
N GLU A 157 -24.94 -7.34 -3.61
CA GLU A 157 -24.59 -7.07 -2.20
C GLU A 157 -23.22 -7.65 -1.73
N GLN A 158 -22.41 -8.21 -2.63
CA GLN A 158 -21.16 -8.91 -2.34
C GLN A 158 -19.92 -8.34 -3.03
N ASP A 159 -20.05 -7.38 -3.96
CA ASP A 159 -18.91 -6.82 -4.67
C ASP A 159 -18.32 -5.59 -3.93
N GLU A 160 -17.04 -5.69 -3.58
CA GLU A 160 -16.29 -4.57 -3.02
C GLU A 160 -15.95 -3.58 -4.16
N ASN A 161 -16.75 -2.52 -4.28
CA ASN A 161 -16.60 -1.50 -5.34
C ASN A 161 -15.42 -0.54 -5.13
N ILE A 162 -14.64 -0.71 -4.07
CA ILE A 162 -13.54 0.19 -3.69
C ILE A 162 -12.23 -0.60 -3.65
N TRP A 163 -11.27 -0.19 -4.46
CA TRP A 163 -9.97 -0.84 -4.60
C TRP A 163 -8.82 0.12 -4.25
N PRO A 164 -7.76 -0.35 -3.58
CA PRO A 164 -7.61 -1.67 -3.02
C PRO A 164 -8.57 -1.88 -1.83
N TRP A 165 -9.19 -3.06 -1.74
CA TRP A 165 -10.24 -3.31 -0.75
C TRP A 165 -9.71 -3.61 0.66
N ASN A 166 -8.44 -3.99 0.81
CA ASN A 166 -7.82 -4.27 2.11
C ASN A 166 -6.94 -3.11 2.60
N ALA A 167 -5.88 -2.80 1.86
CA ALA A 167 -4.95 -1.74 2.25
C ALA A 167 -4.20 -1.18 1.02
N ILE A 168 -3.81 0.09 1.03
CA ILE A 168 -2.88 0.59 0.01
C ILE A 168 -1.52 -0.12 0.15
N ILE A 169 -0.93 -0.07 1.34
CA ILE A 169 0.31 -0.80 1.66
C ILE A 169 0.03 -1.83 2.75
N TYR A 170 0.37 -3.08 2.47
CA TYR A 170 0.25 -4.19 3.41
C TYR A 170 1.62 -4.84 3.61
N ALA A 171 2.22 -4.65 4.77
CA ALA A 171 3.52 -5.19 5.15
C ALA A 171 3.34 -6.22 6.27
N TYR A 172 3.23 -7.49 5.88
CA TYR A 172 3.12 -8.62 6.80
C TYR A 172 3.29 -9.95 6.08
N ASP A 173 4.01 -10.86 6.73
CA ASP A 173 4.09 -12.28 6.42
C ASP A 173 4.36 -13.04 7.74
N GLN A 174 3.81 -14.24 7.89
CA GLN A 174 3.94 -15.05 9.10
C GLN A 174 5.34 -15.65 9.30
N SER A 175 6.07 -15.88 8.22
CA SER A 175 7.33 -16.62 8.21
C SER A 175 8.55 -15.72 8.05
N LEU A 176 8.38 -14.57 7.40
CA LEU A 176 9.44 -13.62 7.13
C LEU A 176 9.44 -12.50 8.17
N THR A 177 10.63 -12.09 8.62
CA THR A 177 10.78 -11.18 9.75
C THR A 177 11.46 -9.85 9.42
N TYR A 178 12.19 -9.77 8.30
CA TYR A 178 12.91 -8.56 7.88
C TYR A 178 12.04 -7.67 6.98
N ARG A 179 11.55 -6.56 7.54
CA ARG A 179 10.76 -5.55 6.82
C ARG A 179 11.13 -4.14 7.28
N ILE A 180 11.58 -3.34 6.33
CA ILE A 180 11.78 -1.90 6.47
C ILE A 180 10.92 -1.21 5.42
N LEU A 181 10.14 -0.22 5.85
CA LEU A 181 9.35 0.64 4.95
C LEU A 181 9.68 2.10 5.21
N SER A 182 10.15 2.80 4.19
CA SER A 182 10.41 4.24 4.22
C SER A 182 9.53 4.96 3.20
N LEU A 183 8.79 5.97 3.66
CA LEU A 183 7.89 6.78 2.86
C LEU A 183 8.34 8.24 2.95
N GLU A 184 8.59 8.87 1.82
CA GLU A 184 9.05 10.26 1.77
C GLU A 184 8.26 11.09 0.76
N SER A 185 7.69 12.22 1.21
CA SER A 185 6.92 13.11 0.33
C SER A 185 5.80 12.36 -0.40
N CYS A 186 5.05 11.53 0.33
CA CYS A 186 3.95 10.75 -0.20
C CYS A 186 2.60 11.29 0.29
N ILE A 187 1.55 11.13 -0.51
CA ILE A 187 0.19 11.52 -0.16
C ILE A 187 -0.68 10.26 -0.18
N PHE A 188 -1.43 10.01 0.89
CA PHE A 188 -2.44 8.95 0.96
C PHE A 188 -3.80 9.61 1.00
N LYS A 189 -4.57 9.46 -0.09
CA LYS A 189 -5.86 10.13 -0.24
C LYS A 189 -7.01 9.12 -0.22
N GLY A 190 -7.93 9.31 0.72
CA GLY A 190 -9.18 8.54 0.80
C GLY A 190 -10.24 9.02 -0.21
N LEU A 191 -11.50 8.61 0.03
CA LEU A 191 -12.66 8.95 -0.80
C LEU A 191 -13.60 9.99 -0.14
N GLY A 192 -13.09 10.76 0.82
CA GLY A 192 -13.85 11.75 1.58
C GLY A 192 -14.61 11.15 2.78
N SER A 193 -15.63 11.87 3.24
CA SER A 193 -16.41 11.53 4.45
C SER A 193 -17.53 10.52 4.23
N ASP A 194 -17.91 10.27 2.98
CA ASP A 194 -19.16 9.58 2.67
C ASP A 194 -18.96 8.12 2.24
N LYS A 195 -17.72 7.75 1.90
CA LYS A 195 -17.38 6.42 1.39
C LYS A 195 -16.29 5.78 2.22
N PHE A 196 -16.58 4.57 2.66
CA PHE A 196 -15.66 3.80 3.48
C PHE A 196 -14.50 3.27 2.65
N VAL A 197 -13.28 3.50 3.13
CA VAL A 197 -12.07 2.78 2.70
C VAL A 197 -11.55 1.95 3.86
N ASN A 198 -10.73 0.95 3.59
CA ASN A 198 -10.31 0.00 4.63
C ASN A 198 -9.08 0.50 5.39
N LYS A 199 -7.85 0.37 4.85
CA LYS A 199 -6.62 0.87 5.49
C LYS A 199 -5.75 1.59 4.48
N MET A 200 -5.00 2.58 4.94
CA MET A 200 -3.93 3.16 4.12
C MET A 200 -2.66 2.32 4.27
N ILE A 201 -2.22 2.06 5.50
CA ILE A 201 -1.00 1.28 5.76
C ILE A 201 -1.28 0.26 6.87
N TYR A 202 -0.97 -1.00 6.59
CA TYR A 202 -0.93 -2.07 7.58
C TYR A 202 0.49 -2.59 7.69
N ALA A 203 1.20 -2.26 8.76
CA ALA A 203 2.60 -2.64 8.95
C ALA A 203 2.75 -3.46 10.23
N HIS A 204 2.86 -4.79 10.12
CA HIS A 204 2.86 -5.72 11.24
C HIS A 204 4.15 -6.54 11.30
N GLN A 205 4.67 -6.79 12.50
CA GLN A 205 5.98 -7.39 12.75
C GLN A 205 7.08 -6.73 11.90
N MET A 206 7.17 -5.40 11.97
CA MET A 206 8.12 -4.58 11.20
C MET A 206 9.41 -4.33 11.98
N ASN A 207 10.56 -4.26 11.29
CA ASN A 207 11.79 -3.75 11.91
C ASN A 207 11.76 -2.23 11.99
N LYS A 208 11.36 -1.58 10.88
CA LYS A 208 11.35 -0.12 10.80
C LYS A 208 10.22 0.40 9.93
N LEU A 209 9.57 1.47 10.38
CA LEU A 209 8.66 2.29 9.58
C LEU A 209 9.10 3.76 9.67
N ASN A 210 9.47 4.35 8.54
CA ASN A 210 9.77 5.77 8.44
C ASN A 210 8.73 6.47 7.56
N ILE A 211 8.09 7.51 8.08
CA ILE A 211 7.10 8.34 7.40
C ILE A 211 7.59 9.78 7.51
N THR A 212 8.08 10.35 6.42
CA THR A 212 8.64 11.70 6.41
C THR A 212 7.95 12.56 5.36
N LYS A 213 7.51 13.77 5.71
CA LYS A 213 6.88 14.72 4.78
C LYS A 213 5.65 14.13 4.08
N CYS A 214 4.91 13.25 4.74
CA CYS A 214 3.75 12.59 4.14
C CYS A 214 2.44 13.26 4.57
N SER A 215 1.42 13.21 3.71
CA SER A 215 0.05 13.61 4.05
C SER A 215 -0.88 12.42 4.00
N PHE A 216 -1.69 12.22 5.04
CA PHE A 216 -2.79 11.28 5.09
C PHE A 216 -4.07 12.08 5.20
N GLN A 217 -4.94 11.98 4.21
CA GLN A 217 -6.09 12.87 4.13
C GLN A 217 -7.37 12.27 3.57
N ASP A 218 -8.48 12.88 3.99
CA ASP A 218 -9.81 12.74 3.41
C ASP A 218 -10.29 11.28 3.38
N ALA A 219 -10.24 10.58 4.52
CA ALA A 219 -10.54 9.15 4.58
C ALA A 219 -11.54 8.80 5.68
N TYR A 220 -12.60 8.11 5.27
CA TYR A 220 -13.51 7.45 6.18
C TYR A 220 -13.17 5.96 6.30
N ILE A 221 -12.51 5.60 7.40
CA ILE A 221 -11.91 4.29 7.65
C ILE A 221 -12.94 3.33 8.27
N ASN A 222 -13.17 2.19 7.61
CA ASN A 222 -13.98 1.07 8.09
C ASN A 222 -13.14 -0.03 8.76
N ASP A 223 -12.17 0.38 9.56
CA ASP A 223 -11.33 -0.48 10.39
C ASP A 223 -10.95 0.27 11.67
N SER A 224 -10.10 -0.32 12.52
CA SER A 224 -9.60 0.27 13.75
C SER A 224 -8.60 1.41 13.51
N TYR A 225 -8.02 1.56 12.33
CA TYR A 225 -6.94 2.52 12.07
C TYR A 225 -6.72 2.80 10.57
N ALA A 226 -6.21 4.00 10.25
CA ALA A 226 -5.78 4.32 8.88
C ALA A 226 -4.36 3.79 8.62
N VAL A 227 -3.45 4.04 9.56
CA VAL A 227 -2.07 3.58 9.57
C VAL A 227 -1.85 2.74 10.82
N TYR A 228 -1.37 1.52 10.64
CA TYR A 228 -0.98 0.63 11.73
C TYR A 228 0.48 0.26 11.65
N PHE A 229 1.15 0.36 12.79
CA PHE A 229 2.46 -0.17 13.03
C PHE A 229 2.44 -1.11 14.24
N GLN A 230 2.95 -2.31 14.05
CA GLN A 230 3.21 -3.25 15.13
C GLN A 230 4.57 -3.89 14.95
N SER A 231 5.28 -4.05 16.06
CA SER A 231 6.48 -4.85 16.12
C SER A 231 6.58 -5.59 17.45
N GLY A 232 7.07 -6.83 17.38
CA GLY A 232 7.56 -7.58 18.53
C GLY A 232 9.08 -7.73 18.51
N HIS A 233 9.76 -7.00 17.62
CA HIS A 233 11.21 -7.06 17.49
C HIS A 233 11.87 -6.08 18.48
N ASN A 234 12.94 -6.53 19.12
CA ASN A 234 13.86 -5.66 19.85
C ASN A 234 14.48 -4.65 18.88
N ASN A 235 14.60 -3.39 19.30
CA ASN A 235 15.11 -2.28 18.47
C ASN A 235 14.26 -1.99 17.24
N SER A 236 12.95 -2.21 17.32
CA SER A 236 12.04 -1.71 16.30
C SER A 236 12.00 -0.18 16.32
N GLU A 237 11.87 0.42 15.14
CA GLU A 237 11.95 1.86 14.97
C GLU A 237 10.72 2.37 14.22
N ILE A 238 10.07 3.40 14.79
CA ILE A 238 9.07 4.17 14.06
C ILE A 238 9.43 5.64 14.11
N ILE A 239 9.55 6.22 12.92
CA ILE A 239 9.75 7.65 12.71
C ILE A 239 8.55 8.17 11.94
N VAL A 240 7.90 9.20 12.47
CA VAL A 240 6.91 9.99 11.76
C VAL A 240 7.33 11.44 11.90
N GLU A 241 7.75 12.08 10.81
CA GLU A 241 8.32 13.42 10.84
C GLU A 241 7.71 14.31 9.76
N ASN A 242 7.47 15.58 10.09
CA ASN A 242 6.99 16.59 9.14
C ASN A 242 5.73 16.13 8.37
N SER A 243 4.88 15.31 8.99
CA SER A 243 3.76 14.66 8.33
C SER A 243 2.42 15.16 8.88
N THR A 244 1.38 15.05 8.05
CA THR A 244 0.05 15.60 8.35
C THR A 244 -1.00 14.49 8.28
N PHE A 245 -1.89 14.47 9.26
CA PHE A 245 -3.08 13.61 9.29
C PHE A 245 -4.31 14.53 9.38
N GLU A 246 -5.04 14.64 8.28
CA GLU A 246 -6.14 15.60 8.12
C GLU A 246 -7.44 14.89 7.72
N ASN A 247 -8.56 15.22 8.37
CA ASN A 247 -9.89 14.70 8.01
C ASN A 247 -9.95 13.15 7.97
N ILE A 248 -9.28 12.49 8.91
CA ILE A 248 -9.36 11.03 9.06
C ILE A 248 -10.47 10.70 10.06
N ASN A 249 -11.51 10.02 9.59
CA ASN A 249 -12.61 9.53 10.42
C ASN A 249 -12.53 8.01 10.53
N VAL A 250 -12.49 7.47 11.74
CA VAL A 250 -12.31 6.03 11.99
C VAL A 250 -13.52 5.45 12.71
N THR A 251 -14.10 4.37 12.17
CA THR A 251 -15.25 3.66 12.77
C THR A 251 -14.82 2.34 13.45
N ASN A 252 -15.75 1.44 13.80
CA ASN A 252 -15.46 0.11 14.38
C ASN A 252 -14.48 0.07 15.57
N TYR A 253 -14.86 0.65 16.71
CA TYR A 253 -14.04 0.76 17.93
C TYR A 253 -12.74 1.56 17.77
N GLY A 254 -12.52 2.19 16.60
CA GLY A 254 -11.42 3.03 16.15
C GLY A 254 -10.36 3.37 17.19
N ARG A 255 -9.13 2.91 16.96
CA ARG A 255 -7.99 3.12 17.86
C ARG A 255 -7.19 4.38 17.56
N GLY A 256 -7.29 4.94 16.35
CA GLY A 256 -6.64 6.20 15.94
C GLY A 256 -6.41 6.31 14.44
N ALA A 257 -6.05 7.49 13.93
CA ALA A 257 -5.55 7.64 12.56
C ALA A 257 -4.21 6.91 12.39
N LEU A 258 -3.33 7.04 13.39
CA LEU A 258 -2.08 6.28 13.54
C LEU A 258 -2.15 5.40 14.79
N TYR A 259 -2.07 4.09 14.62
CA TYR A 259 -2.06 3.11 15.71
C TYR A 259 -0.70 2.41 15.77
N ILE A 260 -0.02 2.45 16.92
CA ILE A 260 1.30 1.88 17.16
C ILE A 260 1.20 0.87 18.31
N ASN A 261 1.64 -0.36 18.08
CA ASN A 261 1.57 -1.45 19.05
C ASN A 261 2.92 -2.14 19.19
N LEU A 262 3.64 -1.90 20.30
CA LEU A 262 4.92 -2.54 20.61
C LEU A 262 4.72 -3.44 21.83
N GLU A 263 3.96 -4.51 21.56
CA GLU A 263 3.50 -5.61 22.44
C GLU A 263 2.53 -5.26 23.58
N SER A 264 1.27 -5.70 23.45
CA SER A 264 0.31 -6.07 24.52
C SER A 264 -0.34 -5.01 25.42
N GLY A 265 -1.03 -4.02 24.83
CA GLY A 265 -2.02 -3.21 25.57
C GLY A 265 -3.18 -2.72 24.72
N TYR A 266 -4.25 -2.33 25.40
CA TYR A 266 -5.52 -1.88 24.83
C TYR A 266 -5.77 -0.38 25.11
N GLN A 267 -6.07 0.38 24.04
CA GLN A 267 -6.98 1.55 23.91
C GLN A 267 -6.46 3.02 23.80
N THR A 268 -6.61 3.59 22.57
CA THR A 268 -7.28 4.86 22.11
C THR A 268 -6.58 6.24 22.13
N GLY A 269 -6.23 6.78 20.93
CA GLY A 269 -5.91 8.20 20.62
C GLY A 269 -5.44 8.41 19.17
N CYS A 270 -5.25 9.64 18.65
CA CYS A 270 -4.82 9.86 17.26
C CYS A 270 -3.43 9.28 16.93
N ILE A 271 -2.52 9.34 17.91
CA ILE A 271 -1.40 8.42 18.08
C ILE A 271 -1.74 7.59 19.32
N TYR A 272 -1.74 6.26 19.20
CA TYR A 272 -1.64 5.33 20.34
C TYR A 272 -0.30 4.62 20.22
N GLY A 273 0.53 4.66 21.25
CA GLY A 273 1.73 3.85 21.35
C GLY A 273 1.74 3.17 22.71
N ASP A 274 1.91 1.85 22.70
CA ASP A 274 2.20 1.06 23.89
C ASP A 274 3.61 0.51 23.77
N PHE A 275 4.45 0.78 24.77
CA PHE A 275 5.91 0.63 24.69
C PHE A 275 6.42 -0.21 25.86
N TRP A 276 6.78 -1.46 25.58
CA TRP A 276 7.19 -2.45 26.59
C TRP A 276 8.70 -2.71 26.61
N TYR A 277 9.37 -2.48 25.48
CA TYR A 277 10.81 -2.67 25.32
C TYR A 277 11.38 -1.46 24.59
N GLY A 278 12.61 -1.05 24.94
CA GLY A 278 13.26 0.13 24.38
C GLY A 278 13.18 0.20 22.84
N GLY A 279 13.16 1.43 22.31
CA GLY A 279 13.06 1.72 20.88
C GLY A 279 13.22 3.22 20.63
N THR A 280 13.54 3.59 19.39
CA THR A 280 13.64 5.00 18.99
C THR A 280 12.30 5.45 18.45
N PHE A 281 11.75 6.50 19.07
CA PHE A 281 10.48 7.11 18.69
C PHE A 281 10.73 8.58 18.36
N ASN A 282 10.39 8.98 17.13
CA ASN A 282 10.44 10.38 16.74
C ASN A 282 9.10 10.76 16.09
N PHE A 283 8.39 11.69 16.74
CA PHE A 283 7.12 12.27 16.27
C PHE A 283 7.25 13.79 16.06
N SER A 284 8.43 14.28 15.70
CA SER A 284 8.67 15.72 15.58
C SER A 284 7.95 16.35 14.39
N ASN A 285 7.47 17.58 14.60
CA ASN A 285 6.89 18.45 13.57
C ASN A 285 5.69 17.86 12.83
N ASN A 286 4.85 17.08 13.51
CA ASN A 286 3.63 16.54 12.92
C ASN A 286 2.41 17.41 13.25
N GLU A 287 1.44 17.42 12.34
CA GLU A 287 0.16 18.10 12.50
C GLU A 287 -1.00 17.10 12.43
N PHE A 288 -1.86 17.11 13.46
CA PHE A 288 -3.07 16.30 13.53
C PHE A 288 -4.27 17.24 13.52
N LEU A 289 -5.01 17.28 12.42
CA LEU A 289 -6.07 18.27 12.20
C LEU A 289 -7.39 17.55 11.93
N ASN A 290 -8.45 17.94 12.66
CA ASN A 290 -9.83 17.50 12.41
C ASN A 290 -10.06 15.98 12.41
N ASN A 291 -9.30 15.24 13.23
CA ASN A 291 -9.47 13.79 13.36
C ASN A 291 -10.56 13.47 14.40
N SER A 292 -11.43 12.49 14.11
CA SER A 292 -12.55 12.15 15.02
C SER A 292 -12.70 10.66 15.25
N ARG A 293 -13.04 10.28 16.48
CA ARG A 293 -13.47 8.93 16.86
C ARG A 293 -14.97 8.90 17.12
N HIS A 294 -15.72 8.08 16.39
CA HIS A 294 -17.08 7.75 16.79
C HIS A 294 -17.00 6.80 18.01
N GLN A 295 -17.43 7.25 19.20
CA GLN A 295 -17.60 6.49 20.47
C GLN A 295 -16.63 6.76 21.66
N SER A 296 -15.79 7.80 21.69
CA SER A 296 -15.07 8.15 22.92
C SER A 296 -15.95 8.92 23.92
N GLY A 297 -16.38 8.28 25.00
CA GLY A 297 -17.07 8.94 26.13
C GLY A 297 -16.24 9.99 26.89
N ASN A 298 -14.94 10.12 26.59
CA ASN A 298 -13.99 11.00 27.28
C ASN A 298 -13.42 12.15 26.42
N GLY A 299 -14.07 12.51 25.30
CA GLY A 299 -13.56 13.55 24.40
C GLY A 299 -12.47 13.05 23.46
N ALA A 300 -12.46 13.54 22.22
CA ALA A 300 -11.47 13.19 21.21
C ALA A 300 -10.12 13.82 21.58
N ASN A 301 -9.12 13.02 21.91
CA ASN A 301 -7.76 13.49 22.16
C ASN A 301 -6.91 13.35 20.88
N ASP A 302 -6.18 14.41 20.52
CA ASP A 302 -5.27 14.45 19.36
C ASP A 302 -4.06 13.51 19.51
N ALA A 303 -3.76 13.03 20.73
CA ALA A 303 -2.82 11.94 20.98
C ALA A 303 -3.13 11.28 22.33
N TYR A 304 -2.89 9.97 22.45
CA TYR A 304 -2.91 9.24 23.72
C TYR A 304 -1.72 8.28 23.73
N LEU A 305 -0.72 8.58 24.54
CA LEU A 305 0.49 7.78 24.62
C LEU A 305 0.52 7.09 25.98
N GLN A 306 0.72 5.78 25.98
CA GLN A 306 0.80 4.98 27.20
C GLN A 306 2.15 4.25 27.23
N TRP A 307 2.99 4.57 28.21
CA TRP A 307 4.23 3.85 28.45
C TRP A 307 4.00 2.87 29.59
N VAL A 308 4.24 1.58 29.35
CA VAL A 308 4.18 0.54 30.38
C VAL A 308 5.52 0.44 31.11
N GLU A 309 6.63 0.72 30.42
CA GLU A 309 7.96 0.88 31.01
C GLU A 309 8.63 2.20 30.55
N TYR A 310 9.47 2.79 31.40
CA TYR A 310 10.21 4.01 31.04
C TYR A 310 11.23 3.68 29.93
N PRO A 311 11.28 4.46 28.83
CA PRO A 311 12.33 4.30 27.84
C PRO A 311 13.69 4.57 28.51
N GLN A 312 14.63 3.64 28.39
CA GLN A 312 16.02 3.96 28.76
C GLN A 312 16.53 5.03 27.79
N ASP A 313 17.10 6.09 28.34
CA ASP A 313 17.73 7.22 27.64
C ASP A 313 16.78 8.23 26.94
N TRP A 314 15.56 8.40 27.47
CA TRP A 314 14.71 9.56 27.17
C TRP A 314 15.23 10.87 27.76
#